data_AF-A0A378W9S5-F1
#
_entry.id   AF-A0A378W9S5-F1
#
_cell.length_a   1.000
_cell.length_b   1.000
_cell.length_c   1.000
_cell.angle_alpha   90.00
_cell.angle_beta   90.00
_cell.angle_gamma   90.00
#
_symmetry.space_group_name_H-M   'P 1'
#
loop_
_entity.id
_entity.type
_entity.pdbx_description
1 polymer ?
#
loop_
_entity_poly.entity_id
_entity_poly.type
_entity_poly.pdbx_seq_one_letter_code
_entity_poly.pdbx_strand_id
1 'polypeptide(L)'
;MLLKVVPERTVSADAKTRDPMWDNAALQTSEGVNFIARFLGFFSDGEYRYVDVLQPNHSDIIRYSGKDFPINQILNHIHPARYAVTFENNVDSKLRRHWVAGATIRIIDRQTDEVIAKKTIYVFEKGLDGTGGARMPWKFAILCNKER
;
A
#
# COMPACT_ATOMS: atom_id res chain seq x y z
N MET A 1 14.21 27.41 -9.89
CA MET A 1 12.96 26.64 -10.09
C MET A 1 11.97 27.08 -9.02
N LEU A 2 11.02 27.95 -9.37
CA LEU A 2 10.07 28.56 -8.43
C LEU A 2 8.90 27.61 -8.18
N LEU A 3 8.79 27.09 -6.96
CA LEU A 3 7.61 26.38 -6.45
C LEU A 3 6.49 27.41 -6.28
N LYS A 4 5.51 27.40 -7.20
CA LYS A 4 4.29 28.19 -7.10
C LYS A 4 3.41 27.59 -6.00
N VAL A 5 3.39 28.22 -4.83
CA VAL A 5 2.43 27.90 -3.76
C VAL A 5 1.09 28.51 -4.16
N VAL A 6 0.07 27.66 -4.37
CA VAL A 6 -1.30 28.12 -4.66
C VAL A 6 -1.95 28.61 -3.35
N PRO A 7 -2.53 29.82 -3.29
CA PRO A 7 -3.15 30.34 -2.07
C PRO A 7 -4.39 29.56 -1.65
N GLU A 8 -4.57 29.29 -0.35
CA GLU A 8 -5.70 28.53 0.23
C GLU A 8 -7.09 29.01 -0.18
N ARG A 9 -7.22 30.27 -0.60
CA ARG A 9 -8.50 30.92 -0.90
C ARG A 9 -9.13 30.48 -2.22
N THR A 10 -8.37 29.79 -3.08
CA THR A 10 -8.87 29.23 -4.35
C THR A 10 -9.26 27.76 -4.25
N VAL A 11 -9.16 27.18 -3.05
CA VAL A 11 -9.50 25.77 -2.80
C VAL A 11 -10.97 25.69 -2.38
N SER A 12 -11.81 25.09 -3.24
CA SER A 12 -13.21 24.80 -2.93
C SER A 12 -13.34 24.03 -1.60
N ALA A 13 -14.40 24.25 -0.84
CA ALA A 13 -14.67 23.50 0.39
C ALA A 13 -14.73 21.97 0.15
N ASP A 14 -15.12 21.54 -1.05
CA ASP A 14 -15.10 20.14 -1.49
C ASP A 14 -13.68 19.58 -1.71
N ALA A 15 -12.69 20.44 -1.95
CA ALA A 15 -11.28 20.01 -2.06
C ALA A 15 -10.63 19.81 -0.69
N LYS A 16 -11.19 20.39 0.39
CA LYS A 16 -10.75 20.12 1.77
C LYS A 16 -11.09 18.69 2.24
N THR A 17 -12.02 18.01 1.56
CA THR A 17 -12.53 16.67 1.92
C THR A 17 -12.25 15.59 0.86
N ARG A 18 -11.64 15.94 -0.28
CA ARG A 18 -11.40 15.01 -1.42
C ARG A 18 -10.04 14.32 -1.43
N ASP A 19 -9.28 14.43 -0.35
CA ASP A 19 -7.91 13.92 -0.29
C ASP A 19 -7.67 12.76 0.73
N PRO A 20 -8.60 11.85 1.03
CA PRO A 20 -8.16 10.58 1.60
C PRO A 20 -7.61 9.74 0.45
N MET A 21 -6.28 9.57 0.43
CA MET A 21 -5.70 8.39 -0.21
C MET A 21 -6.45 7.19 0.38
N TRP A 22 -7.10 6.37 -0.46
CA TRP A 22 -7.71 5.15 0.06
C TRP A 22 -6.61 4.23 0.58
N ASP A 23 -6.95 3.39 1.56
CA ASP A 23 -5.98 2.50 2.16
C ASP A 23 -5.25 1.68 1.10
N ASN A 24 -3.92 1.73 1.12
CA ASN A 24 -3.01 0.97 0.26
C ASN A 24 -2.83 1.49 -1.16
N ALA A 25 -3.28 2.71 -1.49
CA ALA A 25 -3.10 3.25 -2.84
C ALA A 25 -1.62 3.33 -3.26
N ALA A 26 -0.70 3.53 -2.30
CA ALA A 26 0.73 3.53 -2.54
C ALA A 26 1.33 2.15 -2.90
N LEU A 27 0.59 1.06 -2.70
CA LEU A 27 0.99 -0.27 -3.18
C LEU A 27 0.66 -0.47 -4.68
N GLN A 28 -0.03 0.48 -5.32
CA GLN A 28 -0.45 0.45 -6.74
C GLN A 28 -1.22 -0.81 -7.14
N THR A 29 -1.87 -1.45 -6.19
CA THR A 29 -2.77 -2.56 -6.45
C THR A 29 -4.19 -2.08 -6.22
N SER A 30 -5.13 -2.51 -7.07
CA SER A 30 -6.52 -2.06 -6.96
C SER A 30 -7.13 -2.35 -5.59
N GLU A 31 -6.62 -3.36 -4.90
CA GLU A 31 -6.90 -3.75 -3.51
C GLU A 31 -5.65 -4.46 -2.97
N GLY A 32 -5.38 -4.45 -1.66
CA GLY A 32 -4.18 -5.08 -1.05
C GLY A 32 -4.01 -6.58 -1.39
N VAL A 33 -5.12 -7.26 -1.75
CA VAL A 33 -5.14 -8.66 -2.21
C VAL A 33 -4.29 -8.87 -3.47
N ASN A 34 -4.26 -7.90 -4.39
CA ASN A 34 -3.46 -7.99 -5.62
C ASN A 34 -1.94 -7.84 -5.33
N PHE A 35 -1.57 -7.18 -4.24
CA PHE A 35 -0.18 -7.15 -3.79
C PHE A 35 0.23 -8.52 -3.24
N ILE A 36 -0.62 -9.12 -2.41
CA ILE A 36 -0.44 -10.48 -1.89
C ILE A 36 -0.37 -11.52 -3.03
N ALA A 37 -1.21 -11.38 -4.05
CA ALA A 37 -1.20 -12.24 -5.24
C ALA A 37 0.18 -12.27 -5.94
N ARG A 38 0.92 -11.15 -5.93
CA ARG A 38 2.27 -11.11 -6.49
C ARG A 38 3.26 -11.96 -5.70
N PHE A 39 3.15 -12.03 -4.36
CA PHE A 39 3.98 -12.94 -3.55
C PHE A 39 3.71 -14.40 -3.88
N LEU A 40 2.43 -14.74 -4.11
CA LEU A 40 2.00 -16.09 -4.43
C LEU A 40 2.33 -16.51 -5.88
N GLY A 41 2.92 -15.61 -6.68
CA GLY A 41 3.22 -15.93 -8.08
C GLY A 41 1.99 -16.08 -8.94
N PHE A 42 1.02 -15.18 -8.77
CA PHE A 42 -0.17 -15.16 -9.62
C PHE A 42 0.12 -14.57 -11.01
N PHE A 43 1.06 -13.63 -11.07
CA PHE A 43 1.40 -12.88 -12.29
C PHE A 43 2.82 -13.19 -12.80
N SER A 44 3.46 -14.21 -12.25
CA SER A 44 4.80 -14.71 -12.57
C SER A 44 4.95 -16.15 -12.07
N ASP A 45 6.06 -16.84 -12.35
CA ASP A 45 6.36 -18.19 -11.83
C ASP A 45 6.71 -18.18 -10.33
N GLY A 46 5.92 -17.51 -9.49
CA GLY A 46 6.33 -17.18 -8.13
C GLY A 46 6.54 -18.39 -7.21
N GLU A 47 7.35 -18.11 -6.18
CA GLU A 47 8.14 -19.07 -5.41
C GLU A 47 7.48 -19.51 -4.09
N TYR A 48 6.51 -18.75 -3.57
CA TYR A 48 5.94 -18.97 -2.23
C TYR A 48 4.57 -19.64 -2.27
N ARG A 49 4.41 -20.71 -1.48
CA ARG A 49 3.14 -21.46 -1.38
C ARG A 49 2.04 -20.69 -0.65
N TYR A 50 2.41 -19.84 0.29
CA TYR A 50 1.50 -19.04 1.09
C TYR A 50 2.24 -17.83 1.68
N VAL A 51 1.48 -16.85 2.16
CA VAL A 51 1.97 -15.71 2.96
C VAL A 51 1.05 -15.47 4.15
N ASP A 52 1.65 -15.29 5.33
CA ASP A 52 0.93 -14.95 6.55
C ASP A 52 0.96 -13.43 6.74
N VAL A 53 -0.21 -12.81 6.79
CA VAL A 53 -0.35 -11.36 6.95
C VAL A 53 -0.85 -11.04 8.36
N LEU A 54 -0.02 -10.35 9.13
CA LEU A 54 -0.36 -9.85 10.46
C LEU A 54 -1.28 -8.64 10.35
N GLN A 55 -2.45 -8.76 10.97
CA GLN A 55 -3.49 -7.73 10.95
C GLN A 55 -3.17 -6.57 11.91
N PRO A 56 -3.82 -5.39 11.75
CA PRO A 56 -3.56 -4.21 12.59
C PRO A 56 -3.79 -4.39 14.09
N ASN A 57 -4.51 -5.43 14.52
CA ASN A 57 -4.67 -5.76 15.94
C ASN A 57 -3.45 -6.50 16.54
N HIS A 58 -2.41 -6.74 15.74
CA HIS A 58 -1.15 -7.40 16.13
C HIS A 58 -1.30 -8.85 16.63
N SER A 59 -2.50 -9.42 16.58
CA SER A 59 -2.77 -10.80 17.02
C SER A 59 -3.22 -11.68 15.87
N ASP A 60 -4.14 -11.19 15.04
CA ASP A 60 -4.74 -11.99 13.99
C ASP A 60 -3.82 -12.12 12.80
N ILE A 61 -3.81 -13.34 12.24
CA ILE A 61 -3.05 -13.69 11.05
C ILE A 61 -4.02 -14.21 10.02
N ILE A 62 -3.96 -13.65 8.82
CA ILE A 62 -4.63 -14.22 7.65
C ILE A 62 -3.57 -14.86 6.79
N ARG A 63 -3.66 -16.18 6.60
CA ARG A 63 -2.86 -16.90 5.62
C ARG A 63 -3.53 -16.80 4.26
N TYR A 64 -2.82 -16.25 3.29
CA TYR A 64 -3.21 -16.25 1.88
C TYR A 64 -2.46 -17.34 1.15
N SER A 65 -3.15 -18.12 0.32
CA SER A 65 -2.55 -19.25 -0.41
C SER A 65 -3.30 -19.55 -1.71
N GLY A 66 -2.66 -20.35 -2.56
CA GLY A 66 -3.22 -20.75 -3.85
C GLY A 66 -2.94 -19.75 -4.97
N LYS A 67 -3.27 -20.16 -6.20
CA LYS A 67 -3.08 -19.40 -7.43
C LYS A 67 -4.38 -19.23 -8.22
N ASP A 68 -5.52 -19.39 -7.55
CA ASP A 68 -6.85 -19.19 -8.12
C ASP A 68 -7.52 -17.97 -7.47
N PHE A 69 -8.39 -17.28 -8.22
CA PHE A 69 -9.22 -16.20 -7.69
C PHE A 69 -10.64 -16.71 -7.41
N PRO A 70 -11.22 -16.44 -6.22
CA PRO A 70 -10.64 -15.65 -5.12
C PRO A 70 -9.51 -16.39 -4.39
N ILE A 71 -8.51 -15.63 -3.90
CA ILE A 71 -7.37 -16.20 -3.15
C ILE A 71 -7.88 -16.84 -1.86
N ASN A 72 -7.41 -18.06 -1.57
CA ASN A 72 -7.77 -18.78 -0.35
C ASN A 72 -7.24 -18.05 0.88
N GLN A 73 -8.12 -17.83 1.85
CA GLN A 73 -7.84 -17.12 3.08
C GLN A 73 -8.20 -17.99 4.28
N ILE A 74 -7.27 -18.11 5.23
CA ILE A 74 -7.48 -18.83 6.49
C ILE A 74 -7.10 -17.91 7.63
N LEU A 75 -8.06 -17.60 8.50
CA LEU A 75 -7.82 -16.86 9.73
C LEU A 75 -7.19 -17.78 10.78
N ASN A 76 -6.12 -17.32 11.42
CA ASN A 76 -5.46 -17.95 12.57
C ASN A 76 -5.17 -19.44 12.35
N HIS A 77 -4.39 -19.74 11.31
CA HIS A 77 -3.93 -21.10 11.01
C HIS A 77 -3.24 -21.73 12.24
N ILE A 78 -3.52 -23.02 12.50
CA ILE A 78 -3.04 -23.75 13.69
C ILE A 78 -1.51 -23.74 13.81
N HIS A 79 -0.82 -23.71 12.67
CA HIS A 79 0.64 -23.56 12.56
C HIS A 79 0.98 -22.35 11.69
N PRO A 80 1.02 -21.14 12.25
CA PRO A 80 1.44 -19.96 11.51
C PRO A 80 2.93 -20.07 11.14
N ALA A 81 3.35 -19.38 10.09
CA ALA A 81 4.75 -19.28 9.73
C ALA A 81 5.49 -18.44 10.78
N ARG A 82 6.80 -18.70 10.89
CA ARG A 82 7.69 -17.89 11.72
C ARG A 82 7.70 -16.43 11.29
N TYR A 83 7.63 -16.16 9.98
CA TYR A 83 7.65 -14.82 9.45
C TYR A 83 6.26 -14.39 9.00
N ALA A 84 5.86 -13.18 9.36
CA ALA A 84 4.62 -12.57 8.92
C ALA A 84 4.90 -11.25 8.19
N VAL A 85 4.07 -10.93 7.21
CA VAL A 85 4.09 -9.65 6.51
C VAL A 85 3.06 -8.72 7.15
N THR A 86 3.41 -7.46 7.31
CA THR A 86 2.43 -6.41 7.59
C THR A 86 2.73 -5.18 6.73
N PHE A 87 1.76 -4.29 6.60
CA PHE A 87 1.95 -3.05 5.88
C PHE A 87 1.32 -1.88 6.63
N GLU A 88 1.94 -0.71 6.49
CA GLU A 88 1.45 0.55 7.03
C GLU A 88 1.45 1.60 5.91
N ASN A 89 0.39 2.39 5.82
CA ASN A 89 0.35 3.54 4.93
C ASN A 89 1.15 4.69 5.55
N ASN A 90 2.08 5.26 4.79
CA ASN A 90 2.81 6.46 5.18
C ASN A 90 1.99 7.69 4.80
N VAL A 91 1.37 8.30 5.82
CA VAL A 91 0.53 9.50 5.72
C VAL A 91 1.25 10.78 6.16
N ASP A 92 2.58 10.87 5.97
CA ASP A 92 3.36 12.06 6.29
C ASP A 92 2.77 13.32 5.60
N SER A 93 2.32 14.27 6.41
CA SER A 93 1.71 15.52 5.97
C SER A 93 2.62 16.35 5.06
N LYS A 94 3.96 16.27 5.20
CA LYS A 94 4.92 16.96 4.33
C LYS A 94 4.87 16.37 2.93
N LEU A 95 4.90 15.05 2.81
CA LEU A 95 4.78 14.34 1.53
C LEU A 95 3.39 14.56 0.91
N ARG A 96 2.35 14.56 1.75
CA ARG A 96 0.96 14.77 1.36
C ARG A 96 0.72 16.09 0.63
N ARG A 97 1.37 17.17 1.08
CA ARG A 97 1.37 18.50 0.42
C ARG A 97 1.98 18.50 -0.97
N HIS A 98 2.84 17.52 -1.25
CA HIS A 98 3.48 17.34 -2.54
C HIS A 98 2.83 16.22 -3.37
N TRP A 99 1.64 15.76 -2.99
CA TRP A 99 0.94 14.66 -3.66
C TRP A 99 1.78 13.37 -3.71
N VAL A 100 2.64 13.20 -2.72
CA VAL A 100 3.40 11.98 -2.49
C VAL A 100 2.72 11.21 -1.37
N ALA A 101 2.58 9.92 -1.56
CA ALA A 101 2.19 8.99 -0.52
C ALA A 101 3.17 7.83 -0.48
N GLY A 102 3.22 7.13 0.64
CA GLY A 102 4.01 5.92 0.74
C GLY A 102 3.27 4.79 1.41
N ALA A 103 3.80 3.58 1.26
CA ALA A 103 3.43 2.43 2.05
C ALA A 103 4.71 1.71 2.45
N THR A 104 4.75 1.24 3.68
CA THR A 104 5.87 0.44 4.18
C THR A 104 5.38 -0.97 4.41
N ILE A 105 6.04 -1.92 3.76
CA ILE A 105 5.90 -3.35 4.02
C ILE A 105 6.99 -3.74 5.02
N ARG A 106 6.62 -4.52 6.02
CA ARG A 106 7.52 -5.06 7.04
C ARG A 106 7.40 -6.57 7.07
N ILE A 107 8.53 -7.25 7.25
CA ILE A 107 8.59 -8.67 7.57
C ILE A 107 8.97 -8.79 9.04
N ILE A 108 8.13 -9.44 9.83
CA ILE A 108 8.27 -9.60 11.27
C ILE A 108 8.62 -11.06 11.55
N ASP A 109 9.67 -11.30 12.33
CA ASP A 109 9.91 -12.59 12.98
C ASP A 109 9.00 -12.72 14.20
N ARG A 110 8.03 -13.63 14.14
CA ARG A 110 7.02 -13.83 15.18
C ARG A 110 7.56 -14.53 16.43
N GLN A 111 8.76 -15.10 16.38
CA GLN A 111 9.40 -15.69 17.55
C GLN A 111 10.11 -14.65 18.41
N THR A 112 10.73 -13.64 17.78
CA THR A 112 11.46 -12.57 18.46
C THR A 112 10.71 -11.24 18.52
N ASP A 113 9.61 -11.12 17.78
CA ASP A 113 8.84 -9.89 17.54
C ASP A 113 9.65 -8.76 16.88
N GLU A 114 10.69 -9.13 16.12
CA GLU A 114 11.58 -8.18 15.47
C GLU A 114 11.22 -7.97 13.99
N VAL A 115 11.36 -6.72 13.51
CA VAL A 115 11.26 -6.41 12.09
C VAL A 115 12.59 -6.75 11.41
N ILE A 116 12.62 -7.84 10.64
CA ILE A 116 13.83 -8.34 9.98
C ILE A 116 14.05 -7.75 8.58
N ALA A 117 13.00 -7.21 7.96
CA ALA A 117 13.10 -6.51 6.70
C ALA A 117 12.02 -5.44 6.57
N LYS A 118 12.37 -4.35 5.87
CA LYS A 118 11.45 -3.25 5.60
C LYS A 118 11.66 -2.77 4.16
N LYS A 119 10.55 -2.52 3.47
CA LYS A 119 10.55 -1.85 2.17
C LYS A 119 9.52 -0.74 2.17
N THR A 120 9.96 0.49 1.96
CA THR A 120 9.07 1.63 1.79
C THR A 120 8.97 1.95 0.31
N ILE A 121 7.74 2.02 -0.19
CA ILE A 121 7.37 2.37 -1.55
C ILE A 121 6.75 3.75 -1.51
N TYR A 122 7.13 4.61 -2.45
CA TYR A 122 6.51 5.91 -2.64
C TYR A 122 5.83 5.97 -3.99
N VAL A 123 4.67 6.62 -4.00
CA VAL A 123 3.94 6.97 -5.20
C VAL A 123 3.75 8.47 -5.25
N PHE A 124 3.76 9.01 -6.46
CA PHE A 124 3.54 10.41 -6.71
C PHE A 124 2.34 10.55 -7.64
N GLU A 125 1.37 11.38 -7.26
CA GLU A 125 0.28 11.73 -8.15
C GLU A 125 0.56 13.02 -8.93
N LYS A 126 0.73 12.86 -10.24
CA LYS A 126 1.04 13.94 -11.19
C LYS A 126 -0.07 14.98 -11.33
N GLY A 127 -1.27 14.65 -10.85
CA GLY A 127 -2.42 15.51 -10.95
C GLY A 127 -2.38 16.76 -10.09
N LEU A 128 -1.55 16.80 -9.04
CA LEU A 128 -1.26 17.99 -8.22
C LEU A 128 -2.52 18.83 -7.92
N ASP A 129 -3.59 18.22 -7.39
CA ASP A 129 -4.88 18.87 -7.05
C ASP A 129 -5.84 19.16 -8.24
N GLY A 130 -5.53 18.65 -9.42
CA GLY A 130 -6.43 18.71 -10.58
C GLY A 130 -7.70 17.88 -10.37
N THR A 131 -8.81 18.56 -10.06
CA THR A 131 -10.15 17.96 -9.78
C THR A 131 -11.05 17.80 -11.02
N GLY A 132 -10.61 18.26 -12.19
CA GLY A 132 -11.39 18.19 -13.44
C GLY A 132 -11.50 16.76 -13.99
N GLY A 133 -12.65 16.41 -14.58
CA GLY A 133 -12.82 15.21 -15.40
C GLY A 133 -12.98 13.88 -14.66
N ALA A 134 -13.62 13.87 -13.48
CA ALA A 134 -13.85 12.66 -12.68
C ALA A 134 -12.57 11.88 -12.31
N ARG A 135 -11.45 12.60 -12.15
CA ARG A 135 -10.17 11.97 -11.82
C ARG A 135 -10.21 11.29 -10.47
N MET A 136 -9.59 10.12 -10.41
CA MET A 136 -9.23 9.40 -9.18
C MET A 136 -7.72 9.56 -8.99
N PRO A 137 -7.26 10.55 -8.19
CA PRO A 137 -5.84 10.96 -8.16
C PRO A 137 -4.89 9.78 -7.92
N TRP A 138 -5.21 8.89 -6.99
CA TRP A 138 -4.34 7.77 -6.63
C TRP A 138 -4.37 6.59 -7.61
N LYS A 139 -5.39 6.49 -8.47
CA LYS A 139 -5.50 5.41 -9.47
C LYS A 139 -4.37 5.47 -10.51
N PHE A 140 -3.89 6.67 -10.79
CA PHE A 140 -2.90 6.94 -11.84
C PHE A 140 -1.56 7.43 -11.29
N ALA A 141 -1.36 7.27 -9.97
CA ALA A 141 -0.11 7.63 -9.33
C ALA A 141 1.05 6.81 -9.92
N ILE A 142 2.24 7.40 -9.92
CA ILE A 142 3.44 6.84 -10.51
C ILE A 142 4.36 6.36 -9.38
N LEU A 143 4.91 5.15 -9.51
CA LEU A 143 5.93 4.61 -8.61
C LEU A 143 7.22 5.43 -8.71
N CYS A 144 7.68 5.98 -7.59
CA CYS A 144 8.88 6.81 -7.55
C CYS A 144 10.18 6.03 -7.76
N ASN A 145 10.17 4.71 -7.57
CA ASN A 145 11.35 3.83 -7.62
C ASN A 145 11.28 2.82 -8.78
N LYS A 146 10.71 3.21 -9.93
CA LYS A 146 10.67 2.32 -11.09
C LYS A 146 12.11 2.06 -11.56
N GLU A 147 12.67 0.91 -11.18
CA GLU A 147 13.95 0.43 -11.72
C GLU A 147 13.82 0.38 -13.25
N ARG A 148 14.84 0.90 -13.92
CA ARG A 148 14.83 1.27 -15.33
C ARG A 148 15.28 0.14 -16.21
#